data_AF-A0AA89C9R1-F1
#
_entry.id   AF-A0AA89C9R1-F1
#
_cell.length_a   1.000
_cell.length_b   1.000
_cell.length_c   1.000
_cell.angle_alpha   90.00
_cell.angle_beta   90.00
_cell.angle_gamma   90.00
#
_symmetry.space_group_name_H-M   'P 1'
#
loop_
_entity.id
_entity.type
_entity.pdbx_description
1 polymer ?
#
loop_
_entity_poly.entity_id
_entity_poly.type
_entity_poly.pdbx_seq_one_letter_code
_entity_poly.pdbx_strand_id
1 'polypeptide(L)'
;MDFGCETWSGKSADDLPLVGLDPFSDEVFASYTGPEDGLAYTLRSGEKNGNFTNSNLEAAGVRNWNVKDQKAYGICLSLYEQHPVNGKMSGDPIADAFALCARKNNCVLLIADGVNWGEKSRLAARCALYGSMKYINKKLFEEREQPENTQEALMLLRQSFDEAHKTILQQQGGLTTMCACLVCPVKNSQQFAVCCVNVGDSYAYVLSHQYGIRELTVGSHDICSERDIRDAGGALGPVDGKNPELQNLTFALTFVDAGDIVFLLTDGISDNFDPVVTKVALPRKNSPQSSTYSGNVQPEMEPRERHIYAMKEMERVINEQELITEEPCSAQELCGALVQHVLALTDPKRKILENPDLYVRRKLTKSEKERRDSDIIDKMSKAPGKLDHASIVAFDVCIMKPDEEEMENIPLIETISTLDTLSEYDNVEMPPQQSGPLSPNKKSRPKKLFARIRSLSVNSNHSSTTSHSGSSSIFPISPKKISFKRSRSRAGSVPTTPVTPDPSMGEEFFSPRSPMSPTSPVNKNEIPIPKPRRLKKQISYESAV
;
A
#
# COMPACT_ATOMS: atom_id res chain seq x y z
N MET A 1 22.71 7.67 20.99
CA MET A 1 22.61 6.23 21.38
C MET A 1 22.32 5.46 20.10
N ASP A 2 22.84 4.25 19.95
CA ASP A 2 22.51 3.36 18.82
C ASP A 2 21.56 2.28 19.32
N PHE A 3 20.40 2.15 18.70
CA PHE A 3 19.33 1.22 19.07
C PHE A 3 19.36 -0.07 18.24
N GLY A 4 20.26 -0.20 17.26
CA GLY A 4 20.36 -1.35 16.37
C GLY A 4 19.15 -1.54 15.44
N CYS A 5 19.08 -2.69 14.78
CA CYS A 5 18.05 -3.00 13.77
C CYS A 5 16.96 -3.97 14.27
N GLU A 6 16.84 -4.17 15.58
CA GLU A 6 15.87 -5.11 16.15
C GLU A 6 14.43 -4.66 15.86
N THR A 7 13.53 -5.64 15.74
CA THR A 7 12.10 -5.44 15.56
C THR A 7 11.39 -6.01 16.78
N TRP A 8 10.68 -5.14 17.51
CA TRP A 8 9.82 -5.53 18.62
C TRP A 8 8.37 -5.57 18.16
N SER A 9 7.62 -6.54 18.68
CA SER A 9 6.19 -6.66 18.43
C SER A 9 5.43 -7.03 19.70
N GLY A 10 4.22 -6.52 19.86
CA GLY A 10 3.39 -6.75 21.04
C GLY A 10 1.89 -6.59 20.77
N LYS A 11 1.08 -6.79 21.81
CA LYS A 11 -0.38 -6.63 21.76
C LYS A 11 -0.85 -5.28 22.28
N SER A 12 0.04 -4.53 22.91
CA SER A 12 -0.17 -3.16 23.39
C SER A 12 1.11 -2.36 23.26
N ALA A 13 1.02 -1.02 23.32
CA ALA A 13 2.19 -0.15 23.31
C ALA A 13 3.16 -0.43 24.48
N ASP A 14 2.63 -0.87 25.63
CA ASP A 14 3.41 -1.16 26.85
C ASP A 14 4.35 -2.37 26.68
N ASP A 15 4.09 -3.23 25.70
CA ASP A 15 4.94 -4.38 25.38
C ASP A 15 6.24 -3.97 24.63
N LEU A 16 6.32 -2.72 24.16
CA LEU A 16 7.41 -2.23 23.30
C LEU A 16 8.31 -1.23 24.03
N PRO A 17 9.59 -1.10 23.62
CA PRO A 17 10.53 -0.16 24.20
C PRO A 17 9.99 1.27 24.26
N LEU A 18 10.10 1.90 25.43
CA LEU A 18 9.85 3.32 25.64
C LEU A 18 11.12 4.11 25.31
N VAL A 19 11.07 4.88 24.24
CA VAL A 19 12.17 5.75 23.78
C VAL A 19 11.64 7.15 23.54
N GLY A 20 12.36 8.17 24.02
CA GLY A 20 11.97 9.57 23.83
C GLY A 20 12.11 10.03 22.38
N LEU A 21 11.20 10.88 21.93
CA LEU A 21 11.16 11.42 20.57
C LEU A 21 11.49 12.91 20.55
N ASP A 22 12.03 13.38 19.42
CA ASP A 22 12.22 14.81 19.16
C ASP A 22 10.94 15.44 18.58
N PRO A 23 10.76 16.77 18.70
CA PRO A 23 9.58 17.46 18.15
C PRO A 23 9.41 17.25 16.64
N PHE A 24 8.16 17.12 16.21
CA PHE A 24 7.81 16.90 14.81
C PHE A 24 7.63 18.24 14.09
N SER A 25 8.29 18.39 12.95
CA SER A 25 8.06 19.50 12.03
C SER A 25 6.71 19.35 11.33
N ASP A 26 6.01 20.47 11.15
CA ASP A 26 4.76 20.60 10.41
C ASP A 26 4.98 20.87 8.91
N GLU A 27 6.22 21.09 8.47
CA GLU A 27 6.58 21.40 7.09
C GLU A 27 6.42 20.18 6.18
N VAL A 28 5.32 20.13 5.42
CA VAL A 28 5.02 19.06 4.44
C VAL A 28 5.82 19.29 3.16
N PHE A 29 6.57 18.27 2.74
CA PHE A 29 7.21 18.28 1.41
C PHE A 29 6.56 17.28 0.45
N ALA A 30 5.92 16.22 0.95
CA ALA A 30 5.15 15.30 0.13
C ALA A 30 3.85 14.87 0.82
N SER A 31 2.78 14.82 0.03
CA SER A 31 1.46 14.37 0.48
C SER A 31 0.74 13.74 -0.69
N TYR A 32 0.63 12.42 -0.67
CA TYR A 32 0.16 11.65 -1.80
C TYR A 32 -0.75 10.51 -1.37
N THR A 33 -1.84 10.31 -2.11
CA THR A 33 -2.80 9.23 -1.88
C THR A 33 -3.21 8.63 -3.22
N GLY A 34 -3.61 7.38 -3.20
CA GLY A 34 -4.12 6.69 -4.38
C GLY A 34 -4.96 5.47 -4.01
N PRO A 35 -5.62 4.85 -4.99
CA PRO A 35 -5.66 5.26 -6.40
C PRO A 35 -6.58 6.48 -6.60
N GLU A 36 -6.35 7.25 -7.67
CA GLU A 36 -7.10 8.47 -8.00
C GLU A 36 -7.12 9.49 -6.84
N ASP A 37 -8.31 9.90 -6.38
CA ASP A 37 -8.50 10.79 -5.23
C ASP A 37 -8.20 10.11 -3.88
N GLY A 38 -7.96 8.79 -3.84
CA GLY A 38 -7.61 8.02 -2.63
C GLY A 38 -8.48 8.38 -1.42
N LEU A 39 -7.84 8.79 -0.31
CA LEU A 39 -8.55 9.23 0.91
C LEU A 39 -9.44 10.46 0.69
N ALA A 40 -9.09 11.36 -0.25
CA ALA A 40 -9.82 12.60 -0.51
C ALA A 40 -11.18 12.36 -1.19
N TYR A 41 -11.42 11.15 -1.72
CA TYR A 41 -12.70 10.74 -2.27
C TYR A 41 -13.86 10.84 -1.28
N THR A 42 -13.60 10.59 0.01
CA THR A 42 -14.60 10.55 1.08
C THR A 42 -15.33 11.89 1.24
N LEU A 43 -14.66 13.01 0.99
CA LEU A 43 -15.25 14.35 1.03
C LEU A 43 -16.29 14.57 -0.08
N ARG A 44 -16.03 14.04 -1.29
CA ARG A 44 -16.91 14.25 -2.46
C ARG A 44 -18.19 13.44 -2.40
N SER A 45 -18.19 12.31 -1.71
CA SER A 45 -19.36 11.43 -1.63
C SER A 45 -20.44 11.93 -0.66
N GLY A 46 -20.08 12.79 0.30
CA GLY A 46 -21.01 13.36 1.29
C GLY A 46 -21.88 14.51 0.76
N GLU A 47 -21.47 15.20 -0.31
CA GLU A 47 -22.05 16.47 -0.73
C GLU A 47 -22.57 16.44 -2.17
N LYS A 48 -23.66 15.71 -2.41
CA LYS A 48 -24.34 15.69 -3.72
C LYS A 48 -25.26 16.91 -4.00
N ASN A 49 -25.30 17.96 -3.15
CA ASN A 49 -26.30 19.04 -3.27
C ASN A 49 -25.86 20.45 -2.83
N GLY A 50 -24.64 20.91 -3.13
CA GLY A 50 -24.24 22.29 -2.82
C GLY A 50 -23.28 22.89 -3.85
N ASN A 51 -23.59 24.09 -4.36
CA ASN A 51 -22.69 24.91 -5.16
C ASN A 51 -21.39 25.18 -4.37
N PHE A 52 -20.27 24.60 -4.80
CA PHE A 52 -18.97 24.91 -4.23
C PHE A 52 -18.47 26.27 -4.71
N THR A 53 -18.40 27.22 -3.78
CA THR A 53 -17.40 28.29 -3.85
C THR A 53 -16.04 27.69 -3.48
N ASN A 54 -15.00 27.98 -4.27
CA ASN A 54 -13.60 27.58 -4.08
C ASN A 54 -13.03 27.96 -2.69
N SER A 55 -13.36 27.21 -1.64
CA SER A 55 -12.63 27.25 -0.38
C SER A 55 -11.64 26.10 -0.35
N ASN A 56 -10.38 26.41 -0.05
CA ASN A 56 -9.29 25.49 0.27
C ASN A 56 -9.70 24.46 1.34
N LEU A 57 -10.43 23.40 0.97
CA LEU A 57 -10.88 22.39 1.92
C LEU A 57 -9.68 21.49 2.23
N GLU A 58 -9.10 21.68 3.42
CA GLU A 58 -8.05 20.83 3.94
C GLU A 58 -8.61 19.43 4.21
N ALA A 59 -8.20 18.45 3.42
CA ALA A 59 -8.60 17.07 3.60
C ALA A 59 -7.64 16.41 4.59
N ALA A 60 -8.15 15.87 5.69
CA ALA A 60 -7.34 15.15 6.67
C ALA A 60 -6.07 15.91 7.12
N GLY A 61 -6.14 17.23 7.32
CA GLY A 61 -5.02 18.05 7.79
C GLY A 61 -3.93 18.34 6.75
N VAL A 62 -4.23 18.18 5.44
CA VAL A 62 -3.35 18.57 4.34
C VAL A 62 -4.14 19.21 3.19
N ARG A 63 -3.58 20.27 2.59
CA ARG A 63 -4.23 21.06 1.53
C ARG A 63 -4.28 20.37 0.17
N ASN A 64 -3.25 19.60 -0.18
CA ASN A 64 -3.13 18.95 -1.49
C ASN A 64 -2.58 17.53 -1.34
N TRP A 65 -3.35 16.52 -1.75
CA TRP A 65 -2.98 15.10 -1.68
C TRP A 65 -2.38 14.53 -2.97
N ASN A 66 -1.88 15.41 -3.84
CA ASN A 66 -1.19 15.03 -5.07
C ASN A 66 0.18 15.72 -5.19
N VAL A 67 0.87 15.90 -4.06
CA VAL A 67 2.25 16.40 -3.99
C VAL A 67 3.17 15.19 -3.90
N LYS A 68 3.81 14.84 -5.02
CA LYS A 68 4.65 13.66 -5.17
C LYS A 68 6.12 14.04 -4.99
N ASP A 69 6.88 13.15 -4.37
CA ASP A 69 8.34 13.27 -4.23
C ASP A 69 8.99 11.91 -4.49
N GLN A 70 10.24 11.88 -4.96
CA GLN A 70 10.96 10.63 -5.21
C GLN A 70 11.29 9.87 -3.91
N LYS A 71 11.38 10.60 -2.79
CA LYS A 71 11.62 10.08 -1.45
C LYS A 71 10.35 9.63 -0.74
N ALA A 72 9.17 9.95 -1.26
CA ALA A 72 7.91 9.61 -0.62
C ALA A 72 6.82 9.36 -1.68
N TYR A 73 6.56 8.09 -1.98
CA TYR A 73 5.79 7.69 -3.16
C TYR A 73 4.88 6.50 -2.89
N GLY A 74 3.86 6.31 -3.74
CA GLY A 74 3.00 5.14 -3.68
C GLY A 74 2.37 4.79 -5.02
N ILE A 75 2.01 3.52 -5.19
CA ILE A 75 1.38 2.97 -6.40
C ILE A 75 0.24 2.07 -5.95
N CYS A 76 -0.89 2.17 -6.63
CA CYS A 76 -2.04 1.28 -6.45
C CYS A 76 -2.61 0.95 -7.83
N LEU A 77 -2.75 -0.33 -8.15
CA LEU A 77 -3.24 -0.81 -9.43
C LEU A 77 -3.98 -2.16 -9.30
N SER A 78 -4.58 -2.61 -10.40
CA SER A 78 -5.17 -3.94 -10.51
C SER A 78 -4.24 -4.89 -11.25
N LEU A 79 -3.95 -6.06 -10.68
CA LEU A 79 -3.30 -7.16 -11.37
C LEU A 79 -4.29 -8.03 -12.14
N TYR A 80 -5.60 -7.86 -11.95
CA TYR A 80 -6.62 -8.60 -12.68
C TYR A 80 -6.56 -8.33 -14.19
N GLU A 81 -7.19 -9.21 -14.94
CA GLU A 81 -7.29 -9.12 -16.40
C GLU A 81 -8.23 -8.01 -16.88
N GLN A 82 -7.97 -7.55 -18.10
CA GLN A 82 -8.91 -6.73 -18.85
C GLN A 82 -9.78 -7.59 -19.77
N HIS A 83 -11.10 -7.51 -19.62
CA HIS A 83 -12.01 -8.23 -20.50
C HIS A 83 -11.81 -7.79 -21.97
N PRO A 84 -11.44 -8.69 -22.90
CA PRO A 84 -10.92 -8.33 -24.22
C PRO A 84 -11.96 -7.67 -25.14
N VAL A 85 -13.26 -7.94 -24.92
CA VAL A 85 -14.34 -7.39 -25.75
C VAL A 85 -14.82 -6.01 -25.30
N ASN A 86 -14.94 -5.76 -23.99
CA ASN A 86 -15.57 -4.54 -23.46
C ASN A 86 -14.59 -3.62 -22.71
N GLY A 87 -13.34 -4.06 -22.52
CA GLY A 87 -12.29 -3.28 -21.87
C GLY A 87 -12.45 -3.09 -20.37
N LYS A 88 -13.43 -3.73 -19.72
CA LYS A 88 -13.62 -3.64 -18.26
C LYS A 88 -12.58 -4.48 -17.55
N MET A 89 -11.98 -3.95 -16.50
CA MET A 89 -11.10 -4.72 -15.63
C MET A 89 -11.95 -5.61 -14.72
N SER A 90 -11.51 -6.84 -14.50
CA SER A 90 -12.00 -7.66 -13.40
C SER A 90 -11.56 -7.05 -12.06
N GLY A 91 -12.34 -7.27 -11.01
CA GLY A 91 -12.08 -6.68 -9.68
C GLY A 91 -12.49 -5.21 -9.54
N ASP A 92 -12.86 -4.51 -10.62
CA ASP A 92 -13.21 -3.09 -10.56
C ASP A 92 -14.40 -2.77 -9.61
N PRO A 93 -14.36 -1.63 -8.89
CA PRO A 93 -13.22 -0.72 -8.80
C PRO A 93 -12.14 -1.23 -7.83
N ILE A 94 -10.92 -0.70 -7.97
CA ILE A 94 -9.79 -1.01 -7.08
C ILE A 94 -10.20 -0.78 -5.62
N ALA A 95 -10.09 -1.83 -4.82
CA ALA A 95 -10.52 -1.88 -3.42
C ALA A 95 -9.44 -1.41 -2.45
N ASP A 96 -8.17 -1.47 -2.86
CA ASP A 96 -7.05 -0.95 -2.09
C ASP A 96 -7.01 0.58 -2.10
N ALA A 97 -6.32 1.13 -1.10
CA ALA A 97 -5.86 2.51 -1.11
C ALA A 97 -4.57 2.68 -0.29
N PHE A 98 -3.84 3.75 -0.56
CA PHE A 98 -2.72 4.21 0.28
C PHE A 98 -2.79 5.71 0.54
N ALA A 99 -2.11 6.16 1.59
CA ALA A 99 -1.92 7.56 1.92
C ALA A 99 -0.54 7.77 2.56
N LEU A 100 0.16 8.84 2.16
CA LEU A 100 1.41 9.25 2.77
C LEU A 100 1.44 10.76 3.00
N CYS A 101 1.97 11.16 4.15
CA CYS A 101 2.25 12.55 4.48
C CYS A 101 3.67 12.62 5.05
N ALA A 102 4.63 13.03 4.21
CA ALA A 102 6.01 13.21 4.60
C ALA A 102 6.29 14.69 4.91
N ARG A 103 6.85 14.91 6.09
CA ARG A 103 7.26 16.21 6.60
C ARG A 103 8.76 16.23 6.81
N LYS A 104 9.31 17.39 7.11
CA LYS A 104 10.76 17.62 7.21
C LYS A 104 11.53 16.56 8.01
N ASN A 105 10.97 16.04 9.10
CA ASN A 105 11.65 15.07 9.97
C ASN A 105 10.75 13.91 10.43
N ASN A 106 9.56 13.75 9.85
CA ASN A 106 8.62 12.69 10.23
C ASN A 106 7.75 12.30 9.03
N CYS A 107 7.19 11.10 9.05
CA CYS A 107 6.29 10.64 7.99
C CYS A 107 5.18 9.74 8.54
N VAL A 108 3.96 9.96 8.05
CA VAL A 108 2.83 9.04 8.25
C VAL A 108 2.64 8.25 6.95
N LEU A 109 2.71 6.93 7.00
CA LEU A 109 2.37 6.02 5.91
C LEU A 109 1.19 5.16 6.30
N LEU A 110 0.17 5.10 5.47
CA LEU A 110 -1.01 4.26 5.67
C LEU A 110 -1.31 3.46 4.40
N ILE A 111 -1.70 2.20 4.56
CA ILE A 111 -2.22 1.36 3.48
C ILE A 111 -3.43 0.56 3.98
N ALA A 112 -4.39 0.31 3.09
CA ALA A 112 -5.59 -0.43 3.41
C ALA A 112 -6.03 -1.26 2.19
N ASP A 113 -6.35 -2.52 2.43
CA ASP A 113 -6.87 -3.46 1.44
C ASP A 113 -8.34 -3.78 1.76
N GLY A 114 -9.23 -3.39 0.87
CA GLY A 114 -10.66 -3.65 1.03
C GLY A 114 -10.97 -5.13 0.82
N VAL A 115 -11.38 -5.84 1.87
CA VAL A 115 -11.67 -7.29 1.82
C VAL A 115 -12.67 -7.62 0.71
N ASN A 116 -12.30 -8.58 -0.15
CA ASN A 116 -12.93 -8.90 -1.44
C ASN A 116 -12.70 -7.79 -2.49
N TRP A 117 -13.74 -7.36 -3.19
CA TRP A 117 -13.67 -6.28 -4.18
C TRP A 117 -15.00 -5.56 -4.27
N GLY A 118 -15.03 -4.48 -5.04
CA GLY A 118 -16.23 -3.72 -5.30
C GLY A 118 -16.35 -2.46 -4.46
N GLU A 119 -17.46 -1.76 -4.65
CA GLU A 119 -17.64 -0.40 -4.14
C GLU A 119 -17.60 -0.31 -2.62
N LYS A 120 -18.14 -1.30 -1.90
CA LYS A 120 -18.12 -1.31 -0.43
C LYS A 120 -16.72 -1.49 0.13
N SER A 121 -15.93 -2.39 -0.44
CA SER A 121 -14.55 -2.66 -0.03
C SER A 121 -13.66 -1.45 -0.33
N ARG A 122 -13.76 -0.88 -1.54
CA ARG A 122 -13.11 0.39 -1.90
C ARG A 122 -13.46 1.53 -0.95
N LEU A 123 -14.74 1.69 -0.63
CA LEU A 123 -15.20 2.73 0.27
C LEU A 123 -14.64 2.53 1.68
N ALA A 124 -14.58 1.28 2.17
CA ALA A 124 -14.01 0.96 3.47
C ALA A 124 -12.53 1.35 3.56
N ALA A 125 -11.71 0.93 2.59
CA ALA A 125 -10.29 1.29 2.56
C ALA A 125 -10.08 2.81 2.55
N ARG A 126 -10.75 3.54 1.65
CA ARG A 126 -10.64 5.01 1.57
C ARG A 126 -11.13 5.72 2.84
N CYS A 127 -12.20 5.21 3.48
CA CYS A 127 -12.69 5.72 4.76
C CYS A 127 -11.72 5.48 5.91
N ALA A 128 -11.09 4.30 5.95
CA ALA A 128 -10.11 3.96 6.96
C ALA A 128 -8.92 4.93 6.91
N LEU A 129 -8.36 5.12 5.71
CA LEU A 129 -7.25 6.05 5.50
C LEU A 129 -7.63 7.49 5.86
N TYR A 130 -8.80 7.97 5.42
CA TYR A 130 -9.24 9.32 5.75
C TYR A 130 -9.43 9.52 7.26
N GLY A 131 -10.14 8.61 7.93
CA GLY A 131 -10.43 8.71 9.36
C GLY A 131 -9.17 8.70 10.20
N SER A 132 -8.25 7.79 9.92
CA SER A 132 -6.96 7.68 10.61
C SER A 132 -6.06 8.89 10.34
N MET A 133 -5.82 9.24 9.07
CA MET A 133 -4.95 10.36 8.71
C MET A 133 -5.46 11.68 9.28
N LYS A 134 -6.79 11.90 9.24
CA LYS A 134 -7.41 13.09 9.82
C LYS A 134 -7.19 13.16 11.33
N TYR A 135 -7.36 12.05 12.03
CA TYR A 135 -7.15 11.99 13.47
C TYR A 135 -5.69 12.27 13.84
N ILE A 136 -4.75 11.61 13.15
CA ILE A 136 -3.30 11.77 13.38
C ILE A 136 -2.89 13.22 13.14
N ASN A 137 -3.20 13.80 11.98
CA ASN A 137 -2.79 15.18 11.67
C ASN A 137 -3.44 16.20 12.62
N LYS A 138 -4.71 16.00 12.98
CA LYS A 138 -5.40 16.85 13.96
C LYS A 138 -4.67 16.84 15.30
N LYS A 139 -4.37 15.65 15.83
CA LYS A 139 -3.69 15.51 17.13
C LYS A 139 -2.30 16.13 17.11
N LEU A 140 -1.49 15.79 16.10
CA LEU A 140 -0.10 16.22 16.02
C LEU A 140 0.07 17.71 15.76
N PHE A 141 -0.74 18.31 14.88
CA PHE A 141 -0.44 19.64 14.31
C PHE A 141 -1.53 20.69 14.55
N GLU A 142 -2.81 20.30 14.66
CA GLU A 142 -3.89 21.24 14.99
C GLU A 142 -4.00 21.44 16.51
N GLU A 143 -4.07 20.34 17.26
CA GLU A 143 -4.18 20.33 18.73
C GLU A 143 -2.81 20.40 19.41
N ARG A 144 -1.72 20.20 18.66
CA ARG A 144 -0.31 20.25 19.12
C ARG A 144 -0.02 19.25 20.25
N GLU A 145 -0.68 18.09 20.22
CA GLU A 145 -0.49 16.96 21.12
C GLU A 145 0.49 15.96 20.49
N GLN A 146 1.75 16.38 20.29
CA GLN A 146 2.79 15.50 19.75
C GLN A 146 3.24 14.47 20.81
N PRO A 147 3.47 13.20 20.44
CA PRO A 147 3.93 12.19 21.37
C PRO A 147 5.37 12.47 21.82
N GLU A 148 5.64 12.38 23.12
CA GLU A 148 6.97 12.57 23.69
C GLU A 148 7.84 11.30 23.62
N ASN A 149 7.22 10.15 23.36
CA ASN A 149 7.87 8.85 23.32
C ASN A 149 7.18 7.87 22.35
N THR A 150 7.86 6.76 22.06
CA THR A 150 7.38 5.69 21.16
C THR A 150 6.07 5.05 21.60
N GLN A 151 5.80 4.92 22.90
CA GLN A 151 4.55 4.33 23.39
C GLN A 151 3.35 5.24 23.13
N GLU A 152 3.51 6.56 23.34
CA GLU A 152 2.50 7.55 22.97
C GLU A 152 2.25 7.59 21.46
N ALA A 153 3.30 7.49 20.64
CA ALA A 153 3.18 7.42 19.18
C ALA A 153 2.40 6.17 18.74
N LEU A 154 2.67 5.01 19.36
CA LEU A 154 1.94 3.77 19.12
C LEU A 154 0.47 3.86 19.57
N MET A 155 0.20 4.52 20.69
CA MET A 155 -1.17 4.76 21.17
C MET A 155 -1.95 5.70 20.25
N LEU A 156 -1.31 6.76 19.73
CA LEU A 156 -1.88 7.66 18.72
C LEU A 156 -2.29 6.88 17.46
N LEU A 157 -1.40 6.02 16.94
CA LEU A 157 -1.69 5.15 15.80
C LEU A 157 -2.86 4.22 16.11
N ARG A 158 -2.88 3.57 17.27
CA ARG A 158 -3.99 2.69 17.67
C ARG A 158 -5.31 3.45 17.73
N GLN A 159 -5.36 4.63 18.33
CA GLN A 159 -6.57 5.44 18.42
C GLN A 159 -7.05 5.88 17.02
N SER A 160 -6.13 6.08 16.07
CA SER A 160 -6.49 6.36 14.69
C SER A 160 -7.27 5.22 14.01
N PHE A 161 -7.10 3.96 14.43
CA PHE A 161 -7.88 2.82 13.93
C PHE A 161 -9.33 2.86 14.42
N ASP A 162 -9.58 3.41 15.62
CA ASP A 162 -10.94 3.60 16.10
C ASP A 162 -11.67 4.66 15.26
N GLU A 163 -10.98 5.74 14.87
CA GLU A 163 -11.53 6.77 13.97
C GLU A 163 -11.69 6.27 12.54
N ALA A 164 -10.75 5.46 12.04
CA ALA A 164 -10.89 4.75 10.77
C ALA A 164 -12.17 3.90 10.76
N HIS A 165 -12.34 3.06 11.79
CA HIS A 165 -13.52 2.20 11.94
C HIS A 165 -14.82 3.00 12.04
N LYS A 166 -14.86 4.07 12.85
CA LYS A 166 -16.03 4.98 12.93
C LYS A 166 -16.37 5.57 11.57
N THR A 167 -15.37 5.98 10.80
CA THR A 167 -15.56 6.57 9.46
C THR A 167 -16.15 5.55 8.49
N ILE A 168 -15.66 4.29 8.50
CA ILE A 168 -16.22 3.20 7.69
C ILE A 168 -17.71 3.02 8.00
N LEU A 169 -18.08 2.94 9.29
CA LEU A 169 -19.47 2.76 9.70
C LEU A 169 -20.37 3.94 9.30
N GLN A 170 -19.89 5.17 9.45
CA GLN A 170 -20.61 6.39 9.07
C GLN A 170 -20.93 6.43 7.57
N GLN A 171 -19.99 5.99 6.74
CA GLN A 171 -20.13 5.94 5.28
C GLN A 171 -20.73 4.63 4.78
N GLN A 172 -21.10 3.71 5.67
CA GLN A 172 -21.65 2.38 5.32
C GLN A 172 -20.72 1.57 4.40
N GLY A 173 -19.40 1.69 4.63
CA GLY A 173 -18.38 0.90 3.95
C GLY A 173 -18.44 -0.58 4.32
N GLY A 174 -17.76 -1.40 3.52
CA GLY A 174 -17.52 -2.82 3.79
C GLY A 174 -16.41 -3.04 4.80
N LEU A 175 -15.58 -4.04 4.56
CA LEU A 175 -14.46 -4.43 5.41
C LEU A 175 -13.13 -4.04 4.75
N THR A 176 -12.12 -3.75 5.54
CA THR A 176 -10.77 -3.45 5.05
C THR A 176 -9.71 -3.84 6.07
N THR A 177 -8.55 -4.30 5.63
CA THR A 177 -7.32 -4.30 6.44
C THR A 177 -6.87 -2.86 6.69
N MET A 178 -5.92 -2.68 7.60
CA MET A 178 -5.22 -1.42 7.74
C MET A 178 -3.84 -1.61 8.37
N CYS A 179 -2.81 -1.06 7.73
CA CYS A 179 -1.47 -0.95 8.28
C CYS A 179 -1.03 0.51 8.30
N ALA A 180 -0.55 0.98 9.45
CA ALA A 180 -0.16 2.36 9.67
C ALA A 180 1.23 2.45 10.32
N CYS A 181 2.10 3.26 9.73
CA CYS A 181 3.42 3.58 10.26
C CYS A 181 3.56 5.09 10.52
N LEU A 182 4.22 5.42 11.63
CA LEU A 182 4.70 6.77 11.96
C LEU A 182 6.21 6.71 12.17
N VAL A 183 6.94 7.37 11.28
CA VAL A 183 8.40 7.54 11.37
C VAL A 183 8.71 8.78 12.19
N CYS A 184 9.40 8.62 13.31
CA CYS A 184 9.65 9.66 14.31
C CYS A 184 11.16 9.87 14.53
N PRO A 185 11.65 11.12 14.66
CA PRO A 185 13.04 11.37 15.05
C PRO A 185 13.25 10.99 16.52
N VAL A 186 14.32 10.26 16.83
CA VAL A 186 14.62 9.81 18.20
C VAL A 186 15.44 10.85 18.94
N LYS A 187 15.00 11.20 20.16
CA LYS A 187 15.65 12.19 21.01
C LYS A 187 17.10 11.81 21.31
N ASN A 188 18.02 12.75 21.10
CA ASN A 188 19.46 12.56 21.29
C ASN A 188 20.05 11.40 20.44
N SER A 189 19.49 11.15 19.26
CA SER A 189 20.00 10.20 18.28
C SER A 189 19.90 10.75 16.85
N GLN A 190 20.63 10.14 15.93
CA GLN A 190 20.46 10.36 14.48
C GLN A 190 19.50 9.35 13.85
N GLN A 191 19.09 8.34 14.61
CA GLN A 191 18.14 7.30 14.20
C GLN A 191 16.70 7.79 14.28
N PHE A 192 15.84 7.10 13.55
CA PHE A 192 14.40 7.26 13.59
C PHE A 192 13.76 6.00 14.17
N ALA A 193 12.67 6.20 14.91
CA ALA A 193 11.78 5.14 15.34
C ALA A 193 10.67 4.96 14.31
N VAL A 194 10.40 3.72 13.90
CA VAL A 194 9.24 3.39 13.06
C VAL A 194 8.22 2.69 13.94
N CYS A 195 7.22 3.45 14.38
CA CYS A 195 6.10 2.93 15.15
C CYS A 195 5.03 2.42 14.18
N CYS A 196 4.54 1.20 14.38
CA CYS A 196 3.57 0.57 13.48
C CYS A 196 2.40 -0.06 14.26
N VAL A 197 1.19 0.10 13.72
CA VAL A 197 0.00 -0.64 14.14
C VAL A 197 -0.62 -1.29 12.91
N ASN A 198 -0.93 -2.58 13.01
CA ASN A 198 -1.46 -3.38 11.90
C ASN A 198 -2.67 -4.21 12.31
N VAL A 199 -3.66 -4.31 11.42
CA VAL A 199 -4.78 -5.26 11.45
C VAL A 199 -4.94 -5.82 10.04
N GLY A 200 -4.97 -7.14 9.92
CA GLY A 200 -5.01 -7.82 8.63
C GLY A 200 -3.63 -8.23 8.12
N ASP A 201 -3.54 -8.47 6.82
CA ASP A 201 -2.38 -9.03 6.13
C ASP A 201 -1.71 -8.07 5.12
N SER A 202 -1.97 -6.77 5.28
CA SER A 202 -1.13 -5.73 4.68
C SER A 202 0.08 -5.48 5.58
N TYR A 203 1.29 -5.70 5.07
CA TYR A 203 2.51 -5.79 5.88
C TYR A 203 3.42 -4.58 5.71
N ALA A 204 4.20 -4.29 6.75
CA ALA A 204 5.20 -3.23 6.76
C ALA A 204 6.61 -3.83 6.73
N TYR A 205 7.52 -3.17 6.02
CA TYR A 205 8.89 -3.60 5.81
C TYR A 205 9.86 -2.42 5.94
N VAL A 206 11.11 -2.76 6.23
CA VAL A 206 12.24 -1.84 6.14
C VAL A 206 13.27 -2.45 5.20
N LEU A 207 13.72 -1.68 4.21
CA LEU A 207 14.95 -1.92 3.47
C LEU A 207 16.06 -1.11 4.12
N SER A 208 17.10 -1.79 4.59
CA SER A 208 18.34 -1.14 5.00
C SER A 208 19.49 -1.60 4.13
N HIS A 209 20.35 -0.67 3.69
CA HIS A 209 21.54 -1.02 2.93
C HIS A 209 22.54 -1.86 3.75
N GLN A 210 22.49 -1.76 5.08
CA GLN A 210 23.37 -2.53 5.95
C GLN A 210 22.81 -3.93 6.27
N TYR A 211 21.48 -4.03 6.47
CA TYR A 211 20.86 -5.24 7.02
C TYR A 211 19.94 -5.99 6.04
N GLY A 212 19.67 -5.45 4.86
CA GLY A 212 18.71 -5.97 3.91
C GLY A 212 17.26 -5.67 4.29
N ILE A 213 16.32 -6.46 3.76
CA ILE A 213 14.89 -6.32 4.02
C ILE A 213 14.52 -7.11 5.28
N ARG A 214 13.70 -6.48 6.12
CA ARG A 214 13.04 -7.12 7.26
C ARG A 214 11.57 -6.72 7.33
N GLU A 215 10.72 -7.67 7.71
CA GLU A 215 9.31 -7.40 7.98
C GLU A 215 9.13 -6.82 9.40
N LEU A 216 8.53 -5.64 9.49
CA LEU A 216 8.18 -4.97 10.73
C LEU A 216 6.94 -5.59 11.39
N THR A 217 5.99 -6.08 10.59
CA THR A 217 4.70 -6.61 11.04
C THR A 217 4.71 -8.10 11.38
N VAL A 218 5.87 -8.73 11.58
CA VAL A 218 6.01 -10.17 11.82
C VAL A 218 5.15 -10.70 12.98
N GLY A 219 4.84 -9.86 13.97
CA GLY A 219 3.95 -10.24 15.08
C GLY A 219 2.46 -10.38 14.71
N SER A 220 2.08 -10.02 13.49
CA SER A 220 0.70 -10.07 12.99
C SER A 220 0.31 -11.45 12.45
N HIS A 221 1.28 -12.34 12.25
CA HIS A 221 1.03 -13.70 11.74
C HIS A 221 2.09 -14.67 12.26
N ASP A 222 1.79 -15.96 12.23
CA ASP A 222 2.75 -16.99 12.60
C ASP A 222 3.53 -17.46 11.39
N ILE A 223 4.76 -16.98 11.24
CA ILE A 223 5.68 -17.35 10.15
C ILE A 223 6.06 -18.84 10.14
N CYS A 224 5.77 -19.59 11.22
CA CYS A 224 6.01 -21.03 11.27
C CYS A 224 4.79 -21.85 10.83
N SER A 225 3.64 -21.22 10.62
CA SER A 225 2.38 -21.87 10.27
C SER A 225 1.95 -21.56 8.84
N GLU A 226 1.20 -22.49 8.24
CA GLU A 226 0.57 -22.26 6.94
C GLU A 226 -0.48 -21.15 7.03
N ARG A 227 -0.41 -20.19 6.11
CA ARG A 227 -1.34 -19.07 5.97
C ARG A 227 -2.43 -19.43 4.97
N ASP A 228 -3.70 -19.25 5.32
CA ASP A 228 -4.77 -19.22 4.30
C ASP A 228 -4.74 -17.85 3.63
N ILE A 229 -4.28 -17.81 2.38
CA ILE A 229 -4.16 -16.57 1.58
C ILE A 229 -5.50 -15.86 1.28
N ARG A 230 -6.63 -16.43 1.73
CA ARG A 230 -7.97 -15.83 1.60
C ARG A 230 -8.45 -15.21 2.91
N ASP A 231 -7.72 -15.42 4.00
CA ASP A 231 -8.06 -14.93 5.32
C ASP A 231 -7.01 -13.90 5.76
N ALA A 232 -7.44 -12.65 5.85
CA ALA A 232 -6.61 -11.55 6.32
C ALA A 232 -6.29 -11.68 7.83
N GLY A 233 -7.03 -12.49 8.58
CA GLY A 233 -6.89 -12.68 10.03
C GLY A 233 -7.45 -11.54 10.90
N GLY A 234 -7.82 -10.42 10.29
CA GLY A 234 -8.48 -9.30 10.96
C GLY A 234 -8.86 -8.21 9.97
N ALA A 235 -9.91 -7.44 10.30
CA ALA A 235 -10.41 -6.37 9.46
C ALA A 235 -11.15 -5.29 10.27
N LEU A 236 -11.00 -4.04 9.84
CA LEU A 236 -11.87 -2.95 10.24
C LEU A 236 -13.17 -2.97 9.44
N GLY A 237 -14.25 -2.55 10.09
CA GLY A 237 -15.57 -2.44 9.49
C GLY A 237 -16.60 -3.32 10.21
N PRO A 238 -17.83 -3.44 9.71
CA PRO A 238 -18.90 -4.21 10.35
C PRO A 238 -18.73 -5.73 10.14
N VAL A 239 -17.68 -6.34 10.71
CA VAL A 239 -17.41 -7.79 10.58
C VAL A 239 -18.53 -8.59 11.27
N ASP A 240 -18.77 -8.28 12.54
CA ASP A 240 -19.92 -8.78 13.30
C ASP A 240 -20.82 -7.61 13.71
N GLY A 241 -21.79 -7.29 12.84
CA GLY A 241 -22.74 -6.20 13.02
C GLY A 241 -22.10 -4.81 12.92
N LYS A 242 -21.54 -4.32 14.01
CA LYS A 242 -20.80 -3.04 14.05
C LYS A 242 -19.37 -3.18 14.55
N ASN A 243 -18.95 -4.38 14.95
CA ASN A 243 -17.65 -4.59 15.56
C ASN A 243 -16.60 -4.96 14.49
N PRO A 244 -15.36 -4.46 14.63
CA PRO A 244 -14.23 -4.93 13.83
C PRO A 244 -13.72 -6.28 14.34
N GLU A 245 -12.91 -6.95 13.53
CA GLU A 245 -12.15 -8.13 13.92
C GLU A 245 -10.68 -7.75 14.13
N LEU A 246 -10.22 -7.85 15.36
CA LEU A 246 -8.89 -7.37 15.79
C LEU A 246 -8.00 -8.51 16.28
N GLN A 247 -8.27 -9.75 15.87
CA GLN A 247 -7.58 -10.94 16.40
C GLN A 247 -6.06 -10.87 16.18
N ASN A 248 -5.64 -10.41 14.99
CA ASN A 248 -4.24 -10.22 14.65
C ASN A 248 -3.74 -8.77 14.83
N LEU A 249 -4.49 -7.92 15.54
CA LEU A 249 -4.02 -6.58 15.89
C LEU A 249 -2.63 -6.67 16.55
N THR A 250 -1.70 -5.90 16.01
CA THR A 250 -0.30 -5.95 16.41
C THR A 250 0.28 -4.55 16.45
N PHE A 251 1.08 -4.31 17.49
CA PHE A 251 1.94 -3.15 17.63
C PHE A 251 3.37 -3.59 17.29
N ALA A 252 4.09 -2.79 16.52
CA ALA A 252 5.48 -3.06 16.17
C ALA A 252 6.34 -1.80 16.24
N LEU A 253 7.62 -1.97 16.56
CA LEU A 253 8.62 -0.92 16.64
C LEU A 253 9.93 -1.44 16.04
N THR A 254 10.63 -0.60 15.28
CA THR A 254 12.03 -0.81 14.91
C THR A 254 12.73 0.55 14.82
N PHE A 255 14.05 0.53 14.75
CA PHE A 255 14.85 1.73 14.50
C PHE A 255 15.51 1.63 13.13
N VAL A 256 15.63 2.79 12.48
CA VAL A 256 16.16 2.94 11.12
C VAL A 256 17.08 4.15 11.04
N ASP A 257 18.02 4.11 10.12
CA ASP A 257 18.93 5.21 9.83
C ASP A 257 18.43 6.05 8.66
N ALA A 258 18.97 7.26 8.51
CA ALA A 258 18.69 8.07 7.32
C ALA A 258 19.22 7.36 6.06
N GLY A 259 18.39 7.28 5.02
CA GLY A 259 18.65 6.51 3.79
C GLY A 259 18.06 5.10 3.79
N ASP A 260 17.58 4.58 4.92
CA ASP A 260 16.75 3.37 4.92
C ASP A 260 15.36 3.69 4.33
N ILE A 261 14.69 2.70 3.74
CA ILE A 261 13.34 2.86 3.20
C ILE A 261 12.33 2.08 4.02
N VAL A 262 11.31 2.76 4.53
CA VAL A 262 10.11 2.15 5.13
C VAL A 262 9.05 2.01 4.05
N PHE A 263 8.47 0.82 3.88
CA PHE A 263 7.42 0.60 2.88
C PHE A 263 6.34 -0.37 3.37
N LEU A 264 5.12 -0.18 2.86
CA LEU A 264 3.94 -0.98 3.18
C LEU A 264 3.42 -1.64 1.90
N LEU A 265 2.98 -2.90 2.00
CA LEU A 265 2.46 -3.69 0.89
C LEU A 265 1.06 -4.25 1.22
N THR A 266 0.16 -4.29 0.23
CA THR A 266 -1.01 -5.18 0.27
C THR A 266 -0.64 -6.59 -0.19
N ASP A 267 -1.53 -7.54 0.07
CA ASP A 267 -1.28 -8.96 -0.23
C ASP A 267 -1.10 -9.22 -1.74
N GLY A 268 -1.69 -8.37 -2.60
CA GLY A 268 -1.50 -8.41 -4.04
C GLY A 268 -0.06 -8.17 -4.49
N ILE A 269 0.78 -7.57 -3.63
CA ILE A 269 2.23 -7.53 -3.85
C ILE A 269 2.92 -8.64 -3.05
N SER A 270 2.73 -8.69 -1.73
CA SER A 270 3.53 -9.56 -0.86
C SER A 270 3.36 -11.06 -1.17
N ASP A 271 2.14 -11.53 -1.51
CA ASP A 271 1.92 -12.93 -1.90
C ASP A 271 2.67 -13.30 -3.17
N ASN A 272 2.89 -12.34 -4.07
CA ASN A 272 3.60 -12.58 -5.33
C ASN A 272 5.13 -12.75 -5.14
N PHE A 273 5.64 -12.67 -3.91
CA PHE A 273 7.00 -13.04 -3.55
C PHE A 273 7.09 -14.40 -2.83
N ASP A 274 5.97 -15.04 -2.48
CA ASP A 274 5.97 -16.38 -1.89
C ASP A 274 6.34 -17.44 -2.96
N PRO A 275 7.36 -18.29 -2.73
CA PRO A 275 7.85 -19.23 -3.73
C PRO A 275 6.82 -20.31 -4.14
N VAL A 276 5.79 -20.57 -3.33
CA VAL A 276 4.68 -21.47 -3.65
C VAL A 276 3.65 -20.77 -4.54
N VAL A 277 3.40 -19.49 -4.31
CA VAL A 277 2.55 -18.66 -5.17
C VAL A 277 3.19 -18.48 -6.55
N THR A 278 4.50 -18.25 -6.60
CA THR A 278 5.28 -18.11 -7.84
C THR A 278 5.57 -19.43 -8.54
N LYS A 279 5.19 -20.58 -7.96
CA LYS A 279 5.47 -21.93 -8.51
C LYS A 279 6.96 -22.22 -8.64
N VAL A 280 7.81 -21.63 -7.80
CA VAL A 280 9.23 -21.98 -7.69
C VAL A 280 9.42 -23.14 -6.71
N ALA A 281 8.59 -23.23 -5.67
CA ALA A 281 8.62 -24.27 -4.66
C ALA A 281 7.24 -24.91 -4.44
N LEU A 282 7.24 -26.05 -3.76
CA LEU A 282 6.05 -26.73 -3.25
C LEU A 282 5.95 -26.51 -1.74
N PRO A 283 4.72 -26.41 -1.17
CA PRO A 283 4.57 -26.39 0.27
C PRO A 283 4.91 -27.77 0.83
N ARG A 284 5.78 -27.84 1.85
CA ARG A 284 6.14 -29.11 2.47
C ARG A 284 4.92 -29.71 3.19
N LYS A 285 4.66 -31.00 2.95
CA LYS A 285 3.52 -31.70 3.58
C LYS A 285 3.97 -32.41 4.86
N ASN A 286 3.25 -32.22 5.95
CA ASN A 286 3.49 -32.86 7.26
C ASN A 286 3.24 -34.39 7.30
N SER A 287 3.21 -35.09 6.16
CA SER A 287 2.93 -36.53 6.11
C SER A 287 4.21 -37.37 6.24
N PRO A 288 4.29 -38.31 7.21
CA PRO A 288 5.39 -39.25 7.27
C PRO A 288 5.27 -40.26 6.11
N GLN A 289 6.22 -40.18 5.18
CA GLN A 289 6.58 -41.16 4.14
C GLN A 289 5.50 -41.57 3.10
N SER A 290 5.72 -41.13 1.86
CA SER A 290 5.91 -42.02 0.72
C SER A 290 6.49 -41.19 -0.42
N SER A 291 7.83 -41.23 -0.55
CA SER A 291 8.53 -40.73 -1.73
C SER A 291 8.23 -41.65 -2.91
N THR A 292 7.05 -41.48 -3.50
CA THR A 292 6.90 -41.80 -4.91
C THR A 292 7.61 -40.65 -5.61
N TYR A 293 8.74 -40.93 -6.27
CA TYR A 293 9.45 -39.97 -7.13
C TYR A 293 8.52 -39.56 -8.29
N SER A 294 7.54 -38.71 -8.02
CA SER A 294 6.86 -37.93 -9.03
C SER A 294 7.88 -36.89 -9.52
N GLY A 295 8.14 -36.83 -10.82
CA GLY A 295 9.16 -35.99 -11.45
C GLY A 295 9.00 -34.47 -11.31
N ASN A 296 8.49 -33.97 -10.18
CA ASN A 296 8.52 -32.56 -9.81
C ASN A 296 9.91 -32.22 -9.28
N VAL A 297 10.60 -31.35 -10.03
CA VAL A 297 11.98 -30.89 -9.76
C VAL A 297 12.00 -29.74 -8.72
N GLN A 298 10.84 -29.24 -8.31
CA GLN A 298 10.74 -28.09 -7.41
C GLN A 298 11.08 -28.47 -5.95
N PRO A 299 11.83 -27.62 -5.23
CA PRO A 299 12.10 -27.82 -3.81
C PRO A 299 10.80 -27.71 -3.00
N GLU A 300 10.70 -28.48 -1.91
CA GLU A 300 9.68 -28.28 -0.87
C GLU A 300 10.20 -27.28 0.16
N MET A 301 9.34 -26.36 0.62
CA MET A 301 9.68 -25.34 1.62
C MET A 301 8.63 -25.25 2.72
N GLU A 302 9.10 -25.05 3.95
CA GLU A 302 8.29 -24.74 5.13
C GLU A 302 7.85 -23.28 5.15
N PRO A 303 6.74 -22.91 5.84
CA PRO A 303 6.29 -21.52 5.97
C PRO A 303 7.40 -20.51 6.29
N ARG A 304 8.27 -20.84 7.26
CA ARG A 304 9.37 -19.96 7.66
C ARG A 304 10.42 -19.77 6.57
N GLU A 305 10.70 -20.81 5.80
CA GLU A 305 11.65 -20.75 4.69
C GLU A 305 11.08 -19.92 3.54
N ARG A 306 9.78 -20.05 3.27
CA ARG A 306 9.06 -19.23 2.28
C ARG A 306 9.08 -17.75 2.64
N HIS A 307 8.84 -17.41 3.91
CA HIS A 307 8.92 -16.04 4.40
C HIS A 307 10.32 -15.42 4.20
N ILE A 308 11.38 -16.16 4.55
CA ILE A 308 12.77 -15.71 4.32
C ILE A 308 13.05 -15.56 2.83
N TYR A 309 12.62 -16.53 2.01
CA TYR A 309 12.79 -16.48 0.56
C TYR A 309 12.12 -15.25 -0.04
N ALA A 310 10.88 -14.94 0.36
CA ALA A 310 10.13 -13.79 -0.15
C ALA A 310 10.88 -12.48 0.08
N MET A 311 11.44 -12.28 1.28
CA MET A 311 12.26 -11.08 1.58
C MET A 311 13.54 -11.04 0.73
N LYS A 312 14.22 -12.18 0.54
CA LYS A 312 15.42 -12.24 -0.33
C LYS A 312 15.10 -12.02 -1.80
N GLU A 313 13.93 -12.42 -2.25
CA GLU A 313 13.48 -12.17 -3.62
C GLU A 313 13.13 -10.68 -3.82
N MET A 314 12.52 -10.02 -2.83
CA MET A 314 12.35 -8.56 -2.84
C MET A 314 13.71 -7.85 -2.88
N GLU A 315 14.69 -8.25 -2.06
CA GLU A 315 16.05 -7.70 -2.09
C GLU A 315 16.69 -7.88 -3.48
N ARG A 316 16.54 -9.06 -4.10
CA ARG A 316 17.07 -9.33 -5.44
C ARG A 316 16.50 -8.34 -6.47
N VAL A 317 15.18 -8.12 -6.46
CA VAL A 317 14.51 -7.20 -7.40
C VAL A 317 15.03 -5.76 -7.24
N ILE A 318 15.23 -5.32 -6.00
CA ILE A 318 15.73 -3.97 -5.71
C ILE A 318 17.20 -3.85 -6.14
N ASN A 319 18.04 -4.81 -5.80
CA ASN A 319 19.46 -4.83 -6.19
C ASN A 319 19.65 -4.84 -7.71
N GLU A 320 18.76 -5.51 -8.45
CA GLU A 320 18.76 -5.47 -9.92
C GLU A 320 18.47 -4.07 -10.46
N GLN A 321 17.55 -3.34 -9.82
CA GLN A 321 17.25 -1.96 -10.17
C GLN A 321 18.43 -1.04 -9.86
N GLU A 322 19.04 -1.16 -8.67
CA GLU A 322 20.22 -0.38 -8.27
C GLU A 322 21.44 -0.64 -9.18
N LEU A 323 21.61 -1.88 -9.65
CA LEU A 323 22.67 -2.22 -10.60
C LEU A 323 22.46 -1.54 -11.96
N ILE A 324 21.21 -1.31 -12.37
CA ILE A 324 20.88 -0.64 -13.63
C ILE A 324 21.04 0.87 -13.51
N THR A 325 20.68 1.46 -12.36
CA THR A 325 20.76 2.91 -12.12
C THR A 325 22.15 3.35 -11.66
N GLU A 326 22.97 2.43 -11.15
CA GLU A 326 24.25 2.71 -10.46
C GLU A 326 24.07 3.59 -9.20
N GLU A 327 22.85 3.69 -8.66
CA GLU A 327 22.48 4.51 -7.52
C GLU A 327 21.55 3.71 -6.57
N PRO A 328 21.61 3.96 -5.25
CA PRO A 328 20.65 3.39 -4.31
C PRO A 328 19.21 3.78 -4.69
N CYS A 329 18.28 2.84 -4.55
CA CYS A 329 16.89 3.08 -4.94
C CYS A 329 16.27 4.21 -4.11
N SER A 330 15.58 5.14 -4.76
CA SER A 330 14.63 6.02 -4.08
C SER A 330 13.34 5.26 -3.71
N ALA A 331 12.49 5.83 -2.84
CA ALA A 331 11.17 5.26 -2.53
C ALA A 331 10.31 5.04 -3.78
N GLN A 332 10.34 5.99 -4.73
CA GLN A 332 9.65 5.87 -6.01
C GLN A 332 10.19 4.71 -6.87
N GLU A 333 11.51 4.53 -6.91
CA GLU A 333 12.14 3.47 -7.70
C GLU A 333 11.87 2.09 -7.09
N LEU A 334 11.93 1.97 -5.76
CA LEU A 334 11.53 0.77 -5.02
C LEU A 334 10.07 0.40 -5.33
N CYS A 335 9.15 1.36 -5.25
CA CYS A 335 7.75 1.15 -5.65
C CYS A 335 7.63 0.66 -7.09
N GLY A 336 8.36 1.29 -8.02
CA GLY A 336 8.38 0.91 -9.43
C GLY A 336 8.89 -0.51 -9.66
N ALA A 337 10.01 -0.88 -9.04
CA ALA A 337 10.67 -2.17 -9.22
C ALA A 337 9.79 -3.33 -8.73
N LEU A 338 9.26 -3.25 -7.50
CA LEU A 338 8.41 -4.29 -6.94
C LEU A 338 7.11 -4.45 -7.73
N VAL A 339 6.47 -3.34 -8.12
CA VAL A 339 5.24 -3.37 -8.93
C VAL A 339 5.50 -3.96 -10.33
N GLN A 340 6.60 -3.58 -10.98
CA GLN A 340 6.96 -4.14 -12.28
C GLN A 340 7.24 -5.64 -12.21
N HIS A 341 7.90 -6.11 -11.14
CA HIS A 341 8.13 -7.53 -10.91
C HIS A 341 6.81 -8.30 -10.82
N VAL A 342 5.88 -7.88 -9.95
CA VAL A 342 4.59 -8.60 -9.78
C VAL A 342 3.71 -8.50 -11.03
N LEU A 343 3.76 -7.41 -11.78
CA LEU A 343 3.09 -7.31 -13.08
C LEU A 343 3.68 -8.32 -14.07
N ALA A 344 5.00 -8.39 -14.21
CA ALA A 344 5.63 -9.34 -15.13
C ALA A 344 5.34 -10.80 -14.74
N LEU A 345 5.37 -11.11 -13.44
CA LEU A 345 5.06 -12.44 -12.90
C LEU A 345 3.63 -12.88 -13.21
N THR A 346 2.66 -11.98 -13.07
CA THR A 346 1.22 -12.28 -13.22
C THR A 346 0.70 -12.19 -14.66
N ASP A 347 1.51 -11.69 -15.59
CA ASP A 347 1.17 -11.55 -17.00
C ASP A 347 0.68 -12.86 -17.68
N PRO A 348 1.28 -14.04 -17.43
CA PRO A 348 0.78 -15.29 -17.99
C PRO A 348 -0.66 -15.61 -17.56
N LYS A 349 -1.04 -15.30 -16.32
CA LYS A 349 -2.41 -15.49 -15.82
C LYS A 349 -3.40 -14.55 -16.51
N ARG A 350 -3.05 -13.27 -16.62
CA ARG A 350 -3.86 -12.31 -17.37
C ARG A 350 -4.03 -12.77 -18.82
N LYS A 351 -2.97 -13.13 -19.53
CA LYS A 351 -3.04 -13.61 -20.92
C LYS A 351 -3.96 -14.82 -21.15
N ILE A 352 -4.08 -15.72 -20.16
CA ILE A 352 -5.02 -16.83 -20.22
C ILE A 352 -6.46 -16.30 -20.21
N LEU A 353 -6.78 -15.38 -19.31
CA LEU A 353 -8.11 -14.82 -19.12
C LEU A 353 -8.48 -13.77 -20.18
N GLU A 354 -7.51 -13.06 -20.73
CA GLU A 354 -7.69 -12.04 -21.78
C GLU A 354 -7.83 -12.64 -23.18
N ASN A 355 -7.77 -13.97 -23.31
CA ASN A 355 -7.90 -14.62 -24.61
C ASN A 355 -9.29 -14.35 -25.23
N PRO A 356 -9.39 -13.66 -26.39
CA PRO A 356 -10.66 -13.35 -27.03
C PRO A 356 -11.49 -14.59 -27.38
N ASP A 357 -10.86 -15.74 -27.60
CA ASP A 357 -11.54 -17.00 -27.93
C ASP A 357 -12.45 -17.48 -26.79
N LEU A 358 -12.19 -17.06 -25.55
CA LEU A 358 -13.04 -17.39 -24.40
C LEU A 358 -14.41 -16.68 -24.46
N TYR A 359 -14.50 -15.57 -25.19
CA TYR A 359 -15.65 -14.66 -25.20
C TYR A 359 -16.41 -14.66 -26.53
N VAL A 360 -16.15 -15.65 -27.39
CA VAL A 360 -16.85 -15.80 -28.67
C VAL A 360 -18.35 -15.92 -28.43
N ARG A 361 -19.15 -15.09 -29.12
CA ARG A 361 -20.62 -15.07 -29.05
C ARG A 361 -21.28 -16.26 -29.78
N ARG A 362 -20.69 -17.45 -29.67
CA ARG A 362 -21.28 -18.70 -30.14
C ARG A 362 -22.00 -19.38 -28.97
N LYS A 363 -23.16 -19.97 -29.24
CA LYS A 363 -23.82 -20.85 -28.26
C LYS A 363 -22.95 -22.09 -28.06
N LEU A 364 -22.27 -22.16 -26.92
CA LEU A 364 -21.58 -23.35 -26.46
C LEU A 364 -22.59 -24.30 -25.80
N THR A 365 -22.47 -25.59 -26.11
CA THR A 365 -23.12 -26.68 -25.37
C THR A 365 -22.61 -26.74 -23.93
N LYS A 366 -23.34 -27.42 -23.05
CA LYS A 366 -22.93 -27.59 -21.64
C LYS A 366 -21.54 -28.26 -21.53
N SER A 367 -21.31 -29.33 -22.29
CA SER A 367 -20.01 -30.04 -22.30
C SER A 367 -18.87 -29.17 -22.85
N GLU A 368 -19.11 -28.35 -23.88
CA GLU A 368 -18.07 -27.42 -24.37
C GLU A 368 -17.70 -26.36 -23.33
N LYS A 369 -18.67 -25.86 -22.55
CA LYS A 369 -18.40 -24.92 -21.44
C LYS A 369 -17.58 -25.58 -20.34
N GLU A 370 -18.00 -26.77 -19.89
CA GLU A 370 -17.28 -27.53 -18.87
C GLU A 370 -15.83 -27.82 -19.27
N ARG A 371 -15.60 -28.23 -20.53
CA ARG A 371 -14.25 -28.43 -21.06
C ARG A 371 -13.44 -27.13 -21.06
N ARG A 372 -14.02 -26.03 -21.56
CA ARG A 372 -13.35 -24.72 -21.58
C ARG A 372 -12.99 -24.26 -20.17
N ASP A 373 -13.92 -24.34 -19.23
CA ASP A 373 -13.72 -23.89 -17.86
C ASP A 373 -12.67 -24.76 -17.16
N SER A 374 -12.68 -26.08 -17.41
CA SER A 374 -11.61 -27.00 -16.97
C SER A 374 -10.24 -26.66 -17.56
N ASP A 375 -10.17 -26.32 -18.86
CA ASP A 375 -8.93 -25.93 -19.51
C ASP A 375 -8.39 -24.60 -18.96
N ILE A 376 -9.27 -23.65 -18.63
CA ILE A 376 -8.89 -22.39 -17.96
C ILE A 376 -8.32 -22.69 -16.58
N ILE A 377 -9.01 -23.50 -15.77
CA ILE A 377 -8.56 -23.86 -14.42
C ILE A 377 -7.19 -24.55 -14.48
N ASP A 378 -6.99 -25.52 -15.38
CA ASP A 378 -5.72 -26.22 -15.55
C ASP A 378 -4.58 -25.24 -15.92
N LYS A 379 -4.80 -24.35 -16.89
CA LYS A 379 -3.80 -23.34 -17.27
C LYS A 379 -3.51 -22.35 -16.14
N MET A 380 -4.55 -21.85 -15.46
CA MET A 380 -4.41 -20.91 -14.35
C MET A 380 -3.69 -21.52 -13.14
N SER A 381 -3.88 -22.82 -12.89
CA SER A 381 -3.21 -23.54 -11.80
C SER A 381 -1.69 -23.67 -11.99
N LYS A 382 -1.25 -23.72 -13.26
CA LYS A 382 0.17 -23.84 -13.66
C LYS A 382 0.88 -22.50 -13.80
N ALA A 383 0.13 -21.44 -14.12
CA ALA A 383 0.69 -20.10 -14.23
C ALA A 383 1.06 -19.53 -12.84
N PRO A 384 2.19 -18.79 -12.72
CA PRO A 384 2.65 -18.26 -11.45
C PRO A 384 1.88 -17.01 -11.02
N GLY A 385 1.99 -16.67 -9.74
CA GLY A 385 1.48 -15.44 -9.16
C GLY A 385 0.03 -15.49 -8.72
N LYS A 386 -0.40 -14.46 -8.00
CA LYS A 386 -1.77 -14.18 -7.55
C LYS A 386 -2.28 -12.94 -8.30
N LEU A 387 -3.50 -13.01 -8.84
CA LEU A 387 -4.18 -11.83 -9.36
C LEU A 387 -4.92 -11.18 -8.21
N ASP A 388 -4.59 -9.92 -7.93
CA ASP A 388 -5.29 -9.13 -6.93
C ASP A 388 -5.20 -7.61 -7.22
N HIS A 389 -5.80 -6.79 -6.37
CA HIS A 389 -5.38 -5.40 -6.27
C HIS A 389 -4.02 -5.31 -5.57
N ALA A 390 -3.13 -4.47 -6.09
CA ALA A 390 -1.74 -4.43 -5.66
C ALA A 390 -1.34 -2.99 -5.34
N SER A 391 -0.94 -2.77 -4.10
CA SER A 391 -0.61 -1.45 -3.59
C SER A 391 0.67 -1.45 -2.77
N ILE A 392 1.46 -0.40 -2.97
CA ILE A 392 2.67 -0.09 -2.21
C ILE A 392 2.71 1.39 -1.88
N VAL A 393 3.23 1.72 -0.70
CA VAL A 393 3.62 3.07 -0.32
C VAL A 393 4.95 3.03 0.41
N ALA A 394 5.85 3.96 0.12
CA ALA A 394 7.22 3.95 0.61
C ALA A 394 7.72 5.36 0.96
N PHE A 395 8.64 5.42 1.93
CA PHE A 395 9.32 6.62 2.39
C PHE A 395 10.80 6.34 2.63
N ASP A 396 11.65 7.10 1.96
CA ASP A 396 13.10 7.20 2.14
C ASP A 396 13.37 8.12 3.34
N VAL A 397 13.84 7.50 4.43
CA VAL A 397 13.95 8.14 5.74
C VAL A 397 15.02 9.21 5.69
N CYS A 398 14.62 10.46 5.91
CA CYS A 398 15.55 11.58 5.90
C CYS A 398 15.08 12.75 6.77
N ILE A 399 16.02 13.63 7.10
CA ILE A 399 15.72 15.00 7.50
C ILE A 399 15.83 15.85 6.23
N MET A 400 14.73 16.44 5.78
CA MET A 400 14.77 17.42 4.69
C MET A 400 15.53 18.64 5.16
N LYS A 401 16.65 18.90 4.49
CA LYS A 401 17.36 20.17 4.63
C LYS A 401 16.63 21.20 3.75
N PRO A 402 16.57 22.48 4.17
CA PRO A 402 16.19 23.55 3.25
C PRO A 402 17.11 23.46 2.02
N ASP A 403 16.56 23.58 0.82
CA ASP A 403 17.36 23.57 -0.41
C ASP A 403 18.39 24.70 -0.34
N GLU A 404 19.69 24.34 -0.32
CA GLU A 404 20.78 25.33 -0.38
C GLU A 404 20.69 26.17 -1.67
N GLU A 405 20.09 25.62 -2.74
CA GLU A 405 19.82 26.33 -4.01
C GLU A 405 18.75 27.43 -3.90
N GLU A 406 17.80 27.36 -2.96
CA GLU A 406 16.87 28.47 -2.70
C GLU A 406 17.53 29.59 -1.87
N MET A 407 18.47 29.25 -1.00
CA MET A 407 19.24 30.23 -0.22
C MET A 407 20.21 31.05 -1.08
N GLU A 408 20.78 30.47 -2.15
CA GLU A 408 21.62 31.22 -3.10
C GLU A 408 20.83 32.18 -4.00
N ASN A 409 19.50 32.02 -4.09
CA ASN A 409 18.62 32.85 -4.92
C ASN A 409 17.83 33.92 -4.15
N ILE A 410 18.12 34.14 -2.86
CA ILE A 410 17.57 35.28 -2.13
C ILE A 410 18.31 36.55 -2.62
N PRO A 411 17.63 37.52 -3.27
CA PRO A 411 18.29 38.78 -3.57
C PRO A 411 18.62 39.46 -2.25
N LEU A 412 19.92 39.68 -2.02
CA LEU A 412 20.41 40.59 -0.98
C LEU A 412 19.73 41.94 -1.17
N ILE A 413 18.73 42.25 -0.35
CA ILE A 413 18.24 43.62 -0.21
C ILE A 413 19.38 44.39 0.45
N GLU A 414 20.02 45.25 -0.32
CA GLU A 414 21.03 46.21 0.14
C GLU A 414 20.41 47.17 1.17
N THR A 415 20.51 46.84 2.45
CA THR A 415 20.49 47.84 3.51
C THR A 415 21.93 48.26 3.80
N ILE A 416 22.46 49.20 3.01
CA ILE A 416 23.37 50.27 3.46
C ILE A 416 23.06 51.50 2.59
N SER A 417 22.22 52.40 3.11
CA SER A 417 22.31 53.81 2.77
C SER A 417 22.46 54.59 4.07
N THR A 418 23.68 54.66 4.58
CA THR A 418 24.15 55.77 5.42
C THR A 418 25.59 55.49 5.82
N LEU A 419 26.45 56.49 5.59
CA LEU A 419 27.90 56.57 5.81
C LEU A 419 28.75 55.95 4.68
N ASP A 420 29.16 56.78 3.72
CA ASP A 420 30.48 57.40 3.86
C ASP A 420 30.67 58.57 2.89
N THR A 421 31.00 59.72 3.46
CA THR A 421 31.54 60.88 2.75
C THR A 421 33.04 60.90 3.04
N LEU A 422 33.82 60.59 2.01
CA LEU A 422 35.15 61.11 1.68
C LEU A 422 36.18 61.25 2.81
N SER A 423 37.23 60.42 2.74
CA SER A 423 38.60 60.90 2.88
C SER A 423 39.55 60.14 1.94
N GLU A 424 40.57 60.86 1.52
CA GLU A 424 41.39 60.72 0.32
C GLU A 424 42.85 60.42 0.73
N TYR A 425 43.62 59.75 -0.17
CA TYR A 425 45.09 59.50 -0.18
C TYR A 425 45.63 58.48 0.86
N ASP A 426 46.51 57.53 0.54
CA ASP A 426 47.79 57.64 -0.19
C ASP A 426 48.29 56.30 -0.80
N ASN A 427 49.20 56.44 -1.74
CA ASN A 427 49.91 55.41 -2.52
C ASN A 427 50.96 54.63 -1.72
N VAL A 428 51.17 53.32 -1.99
CA VAL A 428 52.50 52.66 -2.05
C VAL A 428 52.50 51.42 -2.97
N GLU A 429 53.61 51.25 -3.68
CA GLU A 429 54.05 50.28 -4.71
C GLU A 429 54.04 48.74 -4.41
N MET A 430 54.11 48.01 -5.54
CA MET A 430 54.25 46.55 -5.80
C MET A 430 55.55 45.88 -5.27
N PRO A 431 55.66 44.52 -5.17
CA PRO A 431 56.02 43.66 -6.32
C PRO A 431 55.37 42.24 -6.36
N PRO A 432 55.52 41.48 -7.47
CA PRO A 432 54.81 40.21 -7.73
C PRO A 432 55.69 38.96 -7.51
N GLN A 433 55.09 37.81 -7.18
CA GLN A 433 55.66 36.46 -7.40
C GLN A 433 54.59 35.37 -7.21
N GLN A 434 54.20 34.68 -8.29
CA GLN A 434 54.62 33.32 -8.71
C GLN A 434 54.07 32.14 -7.89
N SER A 435 53.13 31.37 -8.46
CA SER A 435 53.27 29.92 -8.74
C SER A 435 51.93 29.32 -9.19
N GLY A 436 51.95 28.57 -10.31
CA GLY A 436 50.86 27.67 -10.72
C GLY A 436 50.91 26.34 -9.96
N PRO A 437 50.27 25.23 -10.42
CA PRO A 437 49.61 25.05 -11.72
C PRO A 437 48.24 24.29 -11.72
N LEU A 438 47.52 24.50 -12.83
CA LEU A 438 46.81 23.54 -13.68
C LEU A 438 45.91 22.43 -13.07
N SER A 439 44.62 22.65 -13.31
CA SER A 439 43.52 21.68 -13.51
C SER A 439 43.87 20.46 -14.38
N PRO A 440 43.22 19.30 -14.14
CA PRO A 440 42.90 18.35 -15.19
C PRO A 440 41.40 18.38 -15.53
N ASN A 441 41.19 18.62 -16.82
CA ASN A 441 39.99 18.55 -17.62
C ASN A 441 38.94 17.49 -17.24
N LYS A 442 37.70 17.99 -17.23
CA LYS A 442 36.45 17.28 -17.50
C LYS A 442 36.59 16.36 -18.72
N LYS A 443 36.31 15.06 -18.54
CA LYS A 443 35.92 14.17 -19.65
C LYS A 443 34.43 13.90 -19.59
N SER A 444 33.74 14.57 -20.53
CA SER A 444 32.42 14.19 -21.03
C SER A 444 32.36 12.69 -21.34
N ARG A 445 31.35 12.00 -20.81
CA ARG A 445 30.96 10.65 -21.26
C ARG A 445 29.59 10.69 -21.95
N PRO A 446 29.35 9.78 -22.92
CA PRO A 446 28.37 9.98 -23.96
C PRO A 446 26.98 9.50 -23.53
N LYS A 447 25.99 10.40 -23.69
CA LYS A 447 24.57 10.07 -23.72
C LYS A 447 24.29 9.18 -24.93
N LYS A 448 23.76 7.97 -24.70
CA LYS A 448 22.78 7.25 -25.55
C LYS A 448 22.63 5.79 -25.10
N LEU A 449 21.61 5.51 -24.27
CA LEU A 449 20.73 4.34 -24.43
C LEU A 449 19.47 4.48 -23.54
N PHE A 450 18.48 5.27 -23.98
CA PHE A 450 17.13 5.23 -23.37
C PHE A 450 16.07 5.37 -24.46
N ALA A 451 15.32 4.29 -24.69
CA ALA A 451 14.04 4.27 -25.41
C ALA A 451 13.25 3.00 -25.09
N ARG A 452 12.93 2.77 -23.81
CA ARG A 452 11.77 1.97 -23.38
C ARG A 452 11.62 2.17 -21.88
N ILE A 453 10.72 3.07 -21.50
CA ILE A 453 10.08 3.32 -20.18
C ILE A 453 9.68 4.80 -20.23
N ARG A 454 8.63 5.06 -21.01
CA ARG A 454 7.77 6.27 -20.97
C ARG A 454 6.57 5.97 -21.85
N SER A 455 5.76 5.01 -21.43
CA SER A 455 4.41 4.83 -21.96
C SER A 455 3.59 3.94 -21.03
N LEU A 456 3.48 4.34 -19.77
CA LEU A 456 2.33 4.00 -18.93
C LEU A 456 1.88 5.29 -18.23
N SER A 457 1.62 6.33 -19.02
CA SER A 457 0.64 7.34 -18.62
C SER A 457 -0.72 6.79 -19.03
N VAL A 458 -1.54 6.46 -18.06
CA VAL A 458 -2.95 6.12 -18.24
C VAL A 458 -3.63 7.30 -18.95
N ASN A 459 -4.14 7.05 -20.17
CA ASN A 459 -4.93 8.02 -20.92
C ASN A 459 -6.26 8.26 -20.20
N SER A 460 -6.34 9.34 -19.43
CA SER A 460 -7.61 9.92 -18.97
C SER A 460 -8.15 10.86 -20.05
N ASN A 461 -9.00 10.34 -20.94
CA ASN A 461 -9.75 11.16 -21.88
C ASN A 461 -10.85 11.92 -21.13
N HIS A 462 -10.61 13.20 -20.83
CA HIS A 462 -11.67 14.17 -20.53
C HIS A 462 -11.73 15.23 -21.64
N SER A 463 -12.81 15.19 -22.41
CA SER A 463 -13.18 16.25 -23.35
C SER A 463 -13.93 17.36 -22.61
N SER A 464 -13.32 18.53 -22.47
CA SER A 464 -14.00 19.79 -22.16
C SER A 464 -13.76 20.81 -23.28
N THR A 465 -14.80 21.05 -24.06
CA THR A 465 -14.86 22.08 -25.09
C THR A 465 -14.96 23.47 -24.46
N THR A 466 -14.01 24.35 -24.78
CA THR A 466 -14.24 25.81 -24.81
C THR A 466 -13.70 26.39 -26.11
N SER A 467 -14.50 27.32 -26.63
CA SER A 467 -14.46 27.97 -27.93
C SER A 467 -13.33 28.96 -28.10
N HIS A 468 -12.70 28.99 -29.28
CA HIS A 468 -12.36 30.25 -29.95
C HIS A 468 -12.29 30.09 -31.48
N SER A 469 -12.66 31.20 -32.12
CA SER A 469 -12.97 31.49 -33.52
C SER A 469 -11.77 31.49 -34.48
N GLY A 470 -12.01 31.10 -35.74
CA GLY A 470 -11.11 31.38 -36.87
C GLY A 470 -11.60 30.75 -38.18
N SER A 471 -12.08 31.58 -39.09
CA SER A 471 -12.73 31.28 -40.37
C SER A 471 -11.83 30.70 -41.47
N SER A 472 -12.33 29.77 -42.28
CA SER A 472 -12.41 29.91 -43.76
C SER A 472 -13.03 28.66 -44.45
N SER A 473 -13.97 28.94 -45.35
CA SER A 473 -14.71 28.12 -46.33
C SER A 473 -13.93 26.98 -47.02
N ILE A 474 -14.53 25.84 -47.40
CA ILE A 474 -15.32 25.61 -48.64
C ILE A 474 -16.04 24.23 -48.56
N PHE A 475 -17.33 24.17 -48.91
CA PHE A 475 -18.16 22.98 -49.25
C PHE A 475 -18.17 22.80 -50.80
N PRO A 476 -18.61 21.67 -51.44
CA PRO A 476 -19.80 20.84 -51.14
C PRO A 476 -19.58 19.31 -51.34
N ILE A 477 -20.45 18.35 -50.99
CA ILE A 477 -21.73 17.95 -51.62
C ILE A 477 -22.34 16.82 -50.75
N SER A 478 -23.65 16.83 -50.54
CA SER A 478 -24.48 15.74 -49.94
C SER A 478 -25.38 15.11 -51.04
N PRO A 479 -26.45 14.31 -50.81
CA PRO A 479 -26.81 13.32 -49.76
C PRO A 479 -27.54 12.05 -50.33
N LYS A 480 -27.82 11.03 -49.48
CA LYS A 480 -29.05 10.20 -49.51
C LYS A 480 -29.38 9.75 -48.06
N LYS A 481 -30.23 10.45 -47.30
CA LYS A 481 -31.68 10.23 -47.03
C LYS A 481 -32.14 8.76 -46.96
N ILE A 482 -32.72 8.37 -45.82
CA ILE A 482 -34.15 8.03 -45.65
C ILE A 482 -34.52 8.13 -44.15
N SER A 483 -35.67 8.74 -43.87
CA SER A 483 -36.30 8.92 -42.56
C SER A 483 -37.36 7.84 -42.32
N PHE A 484 -37.88 7.71 -41.08
CA PHE A 484 -39.31 7.87 -40.74
C PHE A 484 -39.51 7.63 -39.22
N LYS A 485 -39.86 8.70 -38.50
CA LYS A 485 -41.11 8.98 -37.76
C LYS A 485 -41.43 8.13 -36.52
N ARG A 486 -41.54 8.90 -35.44
CA ARG A 486 -42.18 8.64 -34.15
C ARG A 486 -43.71 8.68 -34.32
N SER A 487 -44.43 7.71 -33.74
CA SER A 487 -45.88 7.80 -33.49
C SER A 487 -46.21 7.35 -32.07
N ARG A 488 -46.93 8.20 -31.34
CA ARG A 488 -47.63 7.90 -30.09
C ARG A 488 -49.05 7.45 -30.42
N SER A 489 -49.52 6.34 -29.84
CA SER A 489 -50.92 6.18 -29.38
C SER A 489 -51.12 4.91 -28.54
N ARG A 490 -51.43 5.13 -27.25
CA ARG A 490 -52.44 4.52 -26.36
C ARG A 490 -52.83 3.02 -26.43
N ALA A 491 -52.72 2.42 -25.24
CA ALA A 491 -53.66 1.55 -24.51
C ALA A 491 -53.96 0.10 -24.97
N GLY A 492 -53.76 -0.82 -24.01
CA GLY A 492 -54.63 -1.98 -23.79
C GLY A 492 -53.99 -3.36 -24.03
N SER A 493 -53.60 -4.05 -22.95
CA SER A 493 -53.95 -5.46 -22.64
C SER A 493 -52.88 -6.14 -21.77
N VAL A 494 -53.28 -6.50 -20.54
CA VAL A 494 -52.60 -7.44 -19.63
C VAL A 494 -53.07 -8.86 -19.96
N PRO A 495 -52.18 -9.87 -19.92
CA PRO A 495 -52.41 -11.06 -19.07
C PRO A 495 -51.05 -11.61 -18.54
N THR A 496 -50.87 -12.36 -17.45
CA THR A 496 -51.69 -13.01 -16.42
C THR A 496 -50.68 -13.63 -15.44
N THR A 497 -50.83 -13.40 -14.15
CA THR A 497 -50.22 -14.18 -13.06
C THR A 497 -51.17 -15.31 -12.65
N PRO A 498 -50.68 -16.50 -12.22
CA PRO A 498 -51.48 -17.43 -11.43
C PRO A 498 -51.22 -17.26 -9.93
N VAL A 499 -52.30 -17.48 -9.18
CA VAL A 499 -52.48 -17.31 -7.74
C VAL A 499 -52.18 -18.62 -6.97
N THR A 500 -51.78 -18.41 -5.71
CA THR A 500 -51.47 -19.22 -4.50
C THR A 500 -52.23 -20.54 -4.24
N PRO A 501 -51.81 -21.34 -3.23
CA PRO A 501 -52.40 -21.14 -1.89
C PRO A 501 -51.42 -21.29 -0.70
N ASP A 502 -51.73 -20.53 0.36
CA ASP A 502 -51.28 -20.70 1.74
C ASP A 502 -51.83 -22.02 2.33
N PRO A 503 -51.13 -22.67 3.29
CA PRO A 503 -51.71 -22.64 4.63
C PRO A 503 -50.68 -22.49 5.76
N SER A 504 -51.13 -21.76 6.78
CA SER A 504 -50.55 -21.57 8.10
C SER A 504 -50.37 -22.85 8.94
N MET A 505 -49.38 -22.76 9.84
CA MET A 505 -49.18 -23.42 11.14
C MET A 505 -48.20 -24.60 11.19
N GLY A 506 -47.11 -24.40 11.95
CA GLY A 506 -46.22 -25.45 12.44
C GLY A 506 -44.79 -24.95 12.64
N GLU A 507 -44.47 -24.50 13.86
CA GLU A 507 -43.12 -24.20 14.32
C GLU A 507 -42.18 -25.41 14.14
N GLU A 508 -40.91 -25.18 13.76
CA GLU A 508 -39.75 -25.73 14.48
C GLU A 508 -38.43 -25.19 13.89
N PHE A 509 -37.64 -24.57 14.77
CA PHE A 509 -36.26 -24.15 14.56
C PHE A 509 -35.33 -25.37 14.44
N PHE A 510 -34.48 -25.42 13.42
CA PHE A 510 -33.29 -26.28 13.43
C PHE A 510 -32.06 -25.54 12.90
N SER A 511 -31.19 -25.13 13.83
CA SER A 511 -29.79 -24.78 13.60
C SER A 511 -28.93 -26.05 13.60
N PRO A 512 -27.90 -26.19 12.73
CA PRO A 512 -26.89 -27.21 12.89
C PRO A 512 -25.82 -26.77 13.90
N ARG A 513 -25.63 -27.61 14.94
CA ARG A 513 -24.70 -27.45 16.06
C ARG A 513 -23.26 -27.84 15.71
N SER A 514 -22.31 -27.10 16.29
CA SER A 514 -20.93 -27.52 16.56
C SER A 514 -20.86 -28.71 17.53
N PRO A 515 -19.83 -29.59 17.44
CA PRO A 515 -19.66 -30.68 18.39
C PRO A 515 -18.86 -30.22 19.62
N MET A 516 -19.47 -30.35 20.81
CA MET A 516 -18.77 -30.32 22.11
C MET A 516 -18.56 -31.74 22.65
N SER A 517 -17.41 -31.88 23.30
CA SER A 517 -16.87 -32.98 24.11
C SER A 517 -17.77 -33.51 25.24
N PRO A 518 -17.59 -34.78 25.68
CA PRO A 518 -18.22 -35.32 26.88
C PRO A 518 -17.31 -35.31 28.14
N THR A 519 -17.88 -34.87 29.26
CA THR A 519 -17.47 -35.08 30.67
C THR A 519 -18.47 -36.05 31.31
N SER A 520 -18.24 -36.95 32.28
CA SER A 520 -17.11 -37.50 33.07
C SER A 520 -17.65 -38.82 33.72
N PRO A 521 -16.87 -39.56 34.55
CA PRO A 521 -17.18 -39.46 35.97
C PRO A 521 -15.96 -39.48 36.92
N VAL A 522 -16.25 -39.03 38.14
CA VAL A 522 -15.40 -38.77 39.30
C VAL A 522 -14.75 -40.01 39.90
N ASN A 523 -13.46 -39.95 40.26
CA ASN A 523 -12.98 -40.57 41.49
C ASN A 523 -11.77 -39.85 42.09
N LYS A 524 -11.74 -39.80 43.43
CA LYS A 524 -10.85 -39.02 44.30
C LYS A 524 -9.43 -39.61 44.33
N ASN A 525 -8.40 -38.76 44.33
CA ASN A 525 -7.24 -38.82 45.24
C ASN A 525 -6.37 -37.57 45.10
N GLU A 526 -5.77 -37.19 46.22
CA GLU A 526 -5.19 -35.91 46.58
C GLU A 526 -3.67 -35.79 46.28
N ILE A 527 -3.23 -34.57 45.91
CA ILE A 527 -1.90 -33.91 46.19
C ILE A 527 -0.68 -34.32 45.31
N PRO A 528 0.37 -33.46 45.05
CA PRO A 528 0.55 -31.99 45.15
C PRO A 528 1.00 -31.27 43.86
N ILE A 529 0.89 -29.94 43.90
CA ILE A 529 1.30 -28.91 42.91
C ILE A 529 2.84 -28.69 42.88
N PRO A 530 3.47 -28.56 41.69
CA PRO A 530 4.77 -27.92 41.53
C PRO A 530 4.68 -26.49 40.93
N LYS A 531 5.50 -25.59 41.47
CA LYS A 531 5.62 -24.15 41.16
C LYS A 531 6.10 -23.86 39.72
N PRO A 532 5.79 -22.69 39.13
CA PRO A 532 6.16 -22.36 37.76
C PRO A 532 7.65 -22.02 37.62
N ARG A 533 8.33 -22.66 36.66
CA ARG A 533 9.69 -22.33 36.22
C ARG A 533 9.65 -21.14 35.25
N ARG A 534 10.31 -20.04 35.63
CA ARG A 534 10.74 -18.97 34.72
C ARG A 534 11.71 -19.54 33.68
N LEU A 535 11.40 -19.40 32.40
CA LEU A 535 12.36 -19.60 31.31
C LEU A 535 12.67 -18.25 30.68
N LYS A 536 13.80 -17.66 31.10
CA LYS A 536 14.55 -16.71 30.29
C LYS A 536 15.26 -17.52 29.19
N LYS A 537 15.08 -17.17 27.92
CA LYS A 537 16.01 -17.58 26.85
C LYS A 537 16.48 -16.35 26.11
N GLN A 538 17.72 -16.00 26.44
CA GLN A 538 18.62 -15.13 25.71
C GLN A 538 19.18 -15.97 24.55
N ILE A 539 19.12 -15.48 23.31
CA ILE A 539 19.75 -16.13 22.16
C ILE A 539 20.72 -15.12 21.54
N SER A 540 22.00 -15.35 21.79
CA SER A 540 23.12 -14.73 21.08
C SER A 540 23.40 -15.53 19.80
N TYR A 541 23.52 -14.85 18.67
CA TYR A 541 23.98 -15.44 17.42
C TYR A 541 25.50 -15.28 17.30
N GLU A 542 26.23 -16.39 17.25
CA GLU A 542 27.57 -16.45 16.67
C GLU A 542 27.46 -16.97 15.24
N SER A 543 28.09 -16.25 14.31
CA SER A 543 28.23 -16.64 12.91
C SER A 543 29.26 -17.77 12.77
N ALA A 544 28.99 -18.73 11.90
CA ALA A 544 30.05 -19.56 11.33
C ALA A 544 29.74 -19.88 9.87
N VAL A 545 30.54 -19.24 9.00
CA VAL A 545 30.96 -19.58 7.62
C VAL A 545 29.89 -19.66 6.54
#